data_AF-K2CM81-F1
#
_entry.id   AF-K2CM81-F1
#
_cell.length_a   1.000
_cell.length_b   1.000
_cell.length_c   1.000
_cell.angle_alpha   90.00
_cell.angle_beta   90.00
_cell.angle_gamma   90.00
#
_symmetry.space_group_name_H-M   'P 1'
#
loop_
_entity.id
_entity.type
_entity.pdbx_description
1 polymer ?
#
loop_
_entity_poly.entity_id
_entity_poly.type
_entity_poly.pdbx_seq_one_letter_code
_entity_poly.pdbx_strand_id
1 'polypeptide(L)'
;ALFGYFALVLIPLNFSYFRSPTILFDRKKYLFPIIAIIFLFIVVILDDKYWSHFSQMSIGLHAGTENAANFFLTNKLRGPIFNNYDIGSYLIYYLYPEEKVFVDNNPNNYPSEFFRNVYTPMKNDEAVWLAINNKYHFNSIFFYLHANDSATKPFLTRRIMDPRWVVVYLDNERIILLKRDQSNQAIIDKYGITKEKILL
;
A
#
# COMPACT_ATOMS: atom_id res chain seq x y z
N ALA A 1 -3.55 -7.24 -19.17
CA ALA A 1 -2.44 -7.63 -20.07
C ALA A 1 -2.87 -8.56 -21.22
N LEU A 2 -3.61 -9.65 -20.96
CA LEU A 2 -4.03 -10.62 -21.99
C LEU A 2 -4.87 -10.05 -23.16
N PHE A 3 -5.77 -9.10 -22.91
CA PHE A 3 -6.63 -8.52 -23.97
C PHE A 3 -5.87 -7.70 -25.02
N GLY A 4 -4.75 -7.06 -24.64
CA GLY A 4 -3.92 -6.30 -25.59
C GLY A 4 -3.24 -7.18 -26.63
N TYR A 5 -2.89 -8.42 -26.26
CA TYR A 5 -2.28 -9.39 -27.17
C TYR A 5 -3.26 -9.88 -28.24
N PHE A 6 -4.55 -10.07 -27.90
CA PHE A 6 -5.57 -10.45 -28.88
C PHE A 6 -5.87 -9.33 -29.87
N ALA A 7 -5.89 -8.07 -29.42
CA ALA A 7 -6.08 -6.91 -30.30
C ALA A 7 -4.93 -6.77 -31.33
N LEU A 8 -3.69 -7.03 -30.93
CA LEU A 8 -2.51 -6.99 -31.81
C LEU A 8 -2.53 -8.04 -32.93
N VAL A 9 -3.18 -9.19 -32.73
CA VAL A 9 -3.29 -10.25 -33.74
C VAL A 9 -4.47 -10.03 -34.70
N LEU A 10 -5.55 -9.38 -34.23
CA LEU A 10 -6.75 -9.13 -35.03
C LEU A 10 -6.61 -7.96 -36.01
N ILE A 11 -5.75 -6.97 -35.70
CA ILE A 11 -5.53 -5.80 -36.57
C ILE A 11 -4.86 -6.18 -37.91
N PRO A 12 -3.77 -6.99 -37.95
CA PRO A 12 -3.12 -7.39 -39.20
C PRO A 12 -3.98 -8.30 -40.09
N LEU A 13 -4.80 -9.17 -39.47
CA LEU A 13 -5.71 -10.07 -40.20
C LEU A 13 -6.80 -9.31 -40.99
N ASN A 14 -7.16 -8.10 -40.54
CA ASN A 14 -8.06 -7.20 -41.28
C ASN A 14 -7.34 -6.35 -42.34
N PHE A 15 -6.01 -6.19 -42.26
CA PHE A 15 -5.25 -5.32 -43.16
C PHE A 15 -4.96 -5.98 -44.52
N SER A 16 -4.84 -7.31 -44.56
CA SER A 16 -4.66 -8.06 -45.82
C SER A 16 -5.88 -7.99 -46.75
N TYR A 17 -7.06 -7.69 -46.21
CA TYR A 17 -8.31 -7.53 -46.96
C TYR A 17 -8.46 -6.18 -47.65
N PHE A 18 -7.71 -5.15 -47.25
CA PHE A 18 -7.80 -3.81 -47.85
C PHE A 18 -7.05 -3.67 -49.19
N ARG A 19 -6.32 -4.69 -49.62
CA ARG A 19 -5.41 -4.61 -50.78
C ARG A 19 -6.00 -5.11 -52.10
N SER A 20 -7.21 -5.69 -52.12
CA SER A 20 -7.85 -6.15 -53.37
C SER A 20 -8.85 -5.10 -53.90
N PRO A 21 -8.74 -4.64 -55.16
CA PRO A 21 -9.55 -3.53 -55.70
C PRO A 21 -10.98 -3.91 -56.12
N THR A 22 -11.43 -5.15 -55.89
CA THR A 22 -12.75 -5.65 -56.33
C THR A 22 -13.51 -6.29 -55.16
N ILE A 23 -13.86 -5.49 -54.15
CA ILE A 23 -14.67 -5.98 -53.02
C ILE A 23 -16.10 -5.47 -53.20
N LEU A 24 -16.96 -6.33 -53.75
CA LEU A 24 -18.41 -6.16 -53.62
C LEU A 24 -18.73 -6.10 -52.11
N PHE A 25 -19.44 -5.05 -51.71
CA PHE A 25 -19.70 -4.66 -50.33
C PHE A 25 -20.61 -5.66 -49.61
N ASP A 26 -20.06 -6.81 -49.20
CA ASP A 26 -20.78 -7.85 -48.48
C ASP A 26 -20.91 -7.48 -47.00
N ARG A 27 -22.00 -6.79 -46.67
CA ARG A 27 -22.29 -6.23 -45.33
C ARG A 27 -22.16 -7.26 -44.20
N LYS A 28 -22.33 -8.56 -44.49
CA LYS A 28 -22.23 -9.63 -43.47
C LYS A 28 -20.80 -9.85 -42.96
N LYS A 29 -19.77 -9.52 -43.74
CA LYS A 29 -18.35 -9.73 -43.38
C LYS A 29 -17.83 -8.76 -42.33
N TYR A 30 -18.40 -7.55 -42.27
CA TYR A 30 -18.00 -6.51 -41.31
C TYR A 30 -18.88 -6.48 -40.06
N LEU A 31 -20.07 -7.10 -40.09
CA LEU A 31 -20.94 -7.18 -38.91
C LEU A 31 -20.29 -7.96 -37.77
N PHE A 32 -19.61 -9.06 -38.07
CA PHE A 32 -18.97 -9.88 -37.05
C PHE A 32 -17.85 -9.16 -36.27
N PRO A 33 -16.84 -8.52 -36.89
CA PRO A 33 -15.82 -7.78 -36.15
C PRO A 33 -16.39 -6.57 -35.40
N ILE A 34 -17.40 -5.89 -35.96
CA ILE A 34 -18.09 -4.79 -35.26
C ILE A 34 -18.78 -5.29 -34.00
N ILE A 35 -19.53 -6.40 -34.08
CA ILE A 35 -20.18 -7.02 -32.92
C ILE A 35 -19.14 -7.48 -31.90
N ALA A 36 -18.01 -8.05 -32.33
CA ALA A 36 -16.94 -8.47 -31.43
C ALA A 36 -16.29 -7.29 -30.69
N ILE A 37 -16.06 -6.16 -31.38
CA ILE A 37 -15.54 -4.92 -30.78
C ILE A 37 -16.56 -4.34 -29.79
N ILE A 38 -17.83 -4.27 -30.17
CA ILE A 38 -18.90 -3.78 -29.29
C ILE A 38 -19.01 -4.68 -28.05
N PHE A 39 -18.96 -6.00 -28.21
CA PHE A 39 -18.99 -6.95 -27.10
C PHE A 39 -17.79 -6.77 -26.18
N LEU A 40 -16.57 -6.60 -26.73
CA LEU A 40 -15.38 -6.29 -25.94
C LEU A 40 -15.55 -4.97 -25.16
N PHE A 41 -16.06 -3.93 -25.79
CA PHE A 41 -16.35 -2.65 -25.14
C PHE A 41 -17.37 -2.80 -24.02
N ILE A 42 -18.44 -3.58 -24.23
CA ILE A 42 -19.46 -3.87 -23.22
C ILE A 42 -18.83 -4.62 -22.04
N VAL A 43 -18.01 -5.63 -22.28
CA VAL A 43 -17.31 -6.37 -21.22
C VAL A 43 -16.41 -5.45 -20.40
N VAL A 44 -15.68 -4.53 -21.04
CA VAL A 44 -14.84 -3.54 -20.35
C VAL A 44 -15.67 -2.51 -19.58
N ILE A 45 -16.82 -2.08 -20.12
CA ILE A 45 -17.73 -1.13 -19.44
C ILE A 45 -18.41 -1.78 -18.22
N LEU A 46 -18.81 -3.05 -18.33
CA LEU A 46 -19.51 -3.78 -17.26
C LEU A 46 -18.58 -4.37 -16.19
N ASP A 47 -17.27 -4.39 -16.41
CA ASP A 47 -16.31 -4.81 -15.40
C ASP A 47 -15.99 -3.66 -14.43
N ASP A 48 -16.78 -3.56 -13.37
CA ASP A 48 -16.59 -2.57 -12.29
C ASP A 48 -15.16 -2.59 -11.71
N LYS A 49 -14.47 -3.74 -11.72
CA LYS A 49 -13.10 -3.82 -11.23
C LYS A 49 -12.13 -3.08 -12.13
N TYR A 50 -12.35 -3.10 -13.44
CA TYR A 50 -11.52 -2.38 -14.41
C TYR A 50 -11.59 -0.85 -14.17
N TRP A 51 -12.80 -0.31 -14.02
CA TRP A 51 -13.00 1.12 -13.75
C TRP A 51 -12.55 1.54 -12.35
N SER A 52 -12.67 0.65 -11.36
CA SER A 52 -12.16 0.92 -10.00
C SER A 52 -10.64 1.04 -9.93
N HIS A 53 -9.89 0.29 -10.75
CA HIS A 53 -8.43 0.40 -10.84
C HIS A 53 -8.01 1.60 -11.70
N PHE A 54 -8.75 1.91 -12.77
CA PHE A 54 -8.44 3.05 -13.63
C PHE A 54 -8.73 4.39 -12.96
N SER A 55 -9.79 4.51 -12.16
CA SER A 55 -10.06 5.73 -11.37
C SER A 55 -9.03 5.99 -10.28
N GLN A 56 -8.32 4.94 -9.84
CA GLN A 56 -7.17 5.06 -8.97
C GLN A 56 -5.89 5.42 -9.72
N MET A 57 -5.82 5.27 -11.05
CA MET A 57 -4.63 5.57 -11.85
C MET A 57 -4.48 7.08 -12.07
N SER A 58 -3.88 7.75 -11.09
CA SER A 58 -3.48 9.16 -11.17
C SER A 58 -2.04 9.29 -11.66
N ILE A 59 -1.72 10.36 -12.38
CA ILE A 59 -0.33 10.72 -12.69
C ILE A 59 0.20 11.53 -11.50
N GLY A 60 1.13 10.96 -10.73
CA GLY A 60 1.70 11.58 -9.52
C GLY A 60 1.21 10.91 -8.22
N LEU A 61 1.37 11.60 -7.09
CA LEU A 61 0.89 11.10 -5.80
C LEU A 61 -0.64 11.03 -5.80
N HIS A 62 -1.21 9.92 -5.32
CA HIS A 62 -2.65 9.80 -5.13
C HIS A 62 -3.10 10.75 -4.02
N ALA A 63 -4.26 11.41 -4.21
CA ALA A 63 -4.81 12.29 -3.20
C ALA A 63 -4.99 11.55 -1.86
N GLY A 64 -4.51 12.15 -0.77
CA GLY A 64 -4.59 11.58 0.57
C GLY A 64 -3.40 10.68 0.96
N THR A 65 -2.41 10.50 0.09
CA THR A 65 -1.15 9.81 0.42
C THR A 65 -0.48 10.44 1.65
N GLU A 66 -0.53 11.76 1.75
CA GLU A 66 0.06 12.56 2.82
C GLU A 66 -0.71 12.51 4.15
N ASN A 67 -1.93 11.97 4.18
CA ASN A 67 -2.85 12.11 5.32
C ASN A 67 -2.26 11.57 6.63
N ALA A 68 -1.62 10.40 6.60
CA ALA A 68 -1.03 9.80 7.79
C ALA A 68 0.17 10.63 8.32
N ALA A 69 1.02 11.13 7.42
CA ALA A 69 2.11 12.03 7.80
C ALA A 69 1.59 13.37 8.33
N ASN A 70 0.59 13.97 7.67
CA ASN A 70 -0.05 15.20 8.13
C ASN A 70 -0.71 15.01 9.51
N PHE A 71 -1.33 13.86 9.77
CA PHE A 71 -1.83 13.51 11.08
C PHE A 71 -0.71 13.46 12.12
N PHE A 72 0.42 12.81 11.78
CA PHE A 72 1.59 12.71 12.64
C PHE A 72 2.14 14.10 13.00
N LEU A 73 2.34 14.97 12.01
CA LEU A 73 2.89 16.32 12.18
C LEU A 73 1.93 17.27 12.91
N THR A 74 0.66 17.30 12.50
CA THR A 74 -0.35 18.22 13.05
C THR A 74 -0.62 17.93 14.53
N ASN A 75 -0.61 16.66 14.91
CA ASN A 75 -0.77 16.24 16.30
C ASN A 75 0.54 16.19 17.09
N LYS A 76 1.66 16.62 16.47
CA LYS A 76 2.99 16.67 17.08
C LYS A 76 3.41 15.34 17.70
N LEU A 77 3.09 14.24 17.01
CA LEU A 77 3.57 12.93 17.42
C LEU A 77 5.08 12.88 17.30
N ARG A 78 5.72 12.03 18.11
CA ARG A 78 7.18 11.91 18.18
C ARG A 78 7.61 10.47 18.12
N GLY A 79 8.80 10.25 17.58
CA GLY A 79 9.51 8.98 17.68
C GLY A 79 10.11 8.74 19.08
N PRO A 80 10.96 7.71 19.23
CA PRO A 80 11.52 6.90 18.13
C PRO A 80 10.47 6.06 17.40
N ILE A 81 10.49 6.11 16.07
CA ILE A 81 9.52 5.42 15.19
C ILE A 81 10.05 4.01 14.88
N PHE A 82 9.22 2.99 15.14
CA PHE A 82 9.41 1.69 14.51
C PHE A 82 8.54 1.61 13.26
N ASN A 83 9.18 1.54 12.08
CA ASN A 83 8.50 1.43 10.80
C ASN A 83 8.82 0.12 10.09
N ASN A 84 7.96 -0.31 9.17
CA ASN A 84 8.32 -1.39 8.28
C ASN A 84 9.14 -0.88 7.08
N TYR A 85 9.86 -1.80 6.44
CA TYR A 85 10.75 -1.50 5.32
C TYR A 85 10.04 -0.69 4.22
N ASP A 86 8.84 -1.12 3.83
CA ASP A 86 8.11 -0.56 2.68
C ASP A 86 7.67 0.91 2.86
N ILE A 87 7.58 1.43 4.10
CA ILE A 87 7.19 2.82 4.35
C ILE A 87 8.39 3.75 4.60
N GLY A 88 9.62 3.25 4.55
CA GLY A 88 10.82 4.01 4.91
C GLY A 88 10.96 5.35 4.17
N SER A 89 10.95 5.31 2.83
CA SER A 89 11.10 6.54 2.01
C SER A 89 9.95 7.52 2.20
N TYR A 90 8.72 7.04 2.44
CA TYR A 90 7.56 7.89 2.76
C TYR A 90 7.82 8.70 4.03
N LEU A 91 8.26 8.03 5.10
CA LEU A 91 8.55 8.71 6.36
C LEU A 91 9.74 9.67 6.24
N ILE A 92 10.78 9.31 5.48
CA ILE A 92 11.90 10.21 5.20
C ILE A 92 11.39 11.46 4.46
N TYR A 93 10.56 11.31 3.42
CA TYR A 93 10.06 12.43 2.64
C TYR A 93 9.24 13.43 3.47
N TYR A 94 8.39 12.93 4.39
CA TYR A 94 7.48 13.81 5.13
C TYR A 94 7.98 14.24 6.52
N LEU A 95 8.82 13.45 7.19
CA LEU A 95 9.16 13.64 8.60
C LEU A 95 10.63 14.00 8.85
N TYR A 96 11.48 13.99 7.81
CA TYR A 96 12.86 14.46 7.94
C TYR A 96 12.91 16.00 7.91
N PRO A 97 13.78 16.65 8.72
CA PRO A 97 14.80 16.07 9.61
C PRO A 97 14.34 15.72 11.04
N GLU A 98 13.10 16.03 11.41
CA GLU A 98 12.63 15.97 12.79
C GLU A 98 12.57 14.54 13.34
N GLU A 99 12.19 13.57 12.51
CA GLU A 99 12.07 12.17 12.89
C GLU A 99 12.97 11.27 12.04
N LYS A 100 13.49 10.22 12.68
CA LYS A 100 14.31 9.22 12.02
C LYS A 100 13.53 7.93 11.83
N VAL A 101 13.73 7.29 10.69
CA VAL A 101 13.23 5.94 10.43
C VAL A 101 14.11 4.90 11.13
N PHE A 102 13.51 3.80 11.55
CA PHE A 102 14.25 2.63 11.99
C PHE A 102 14.89 1.89 10.81
N VAL A 103 14.18 1.86 9.67
CA VAL A 103 14.65 1.24 8.43
C VAL A 103 14.17 2.03 7.21
N ASP A 104 15.05 2.21 6.23
CA ASP A 104 14.74 2.77 4.90
C ASP A 104 14.57 1.66 3.86
N ASN A 105 13.83 1.91 2.78
CA ASN A 105 13.54 0.95 1.71
C ASN A 105 14.68 0.77 0.68
N ASN A 106 15.85 1.36 0.95
CA ASN A 106 17.06 1.12 0.17
C ASN A 106 17.92 0.03 0.84
N PRO A 107 18.04 -1.17 0.23
CA PRO A 107 18.73 -2.29 0.86
C PRO A 107 20.24 -2.05 0.97
N ASN A 108 20.81 -1.15 0.17
CA ASN A 108 22.23 -0.82 0.21
C ASN A 108 22.63 -0.04 1.47
N ASN A 109 21.66 0.52 2.20
CA ASN A 109 21.89 1.30 3.41
C ASN A 109 22.12 0.41 4.66
N TYR A 110 21.88 -0.91 4.56
CA TYR A 110 21.93 -1.81 5.71
C TYR A 110 22.65 -3.12 5.39
N PRO A 111 23.47 -3.64 6.33
CA PRO A 111 24.08 -4.95 6.17
C PRO A 111 23.01 -6.05 6.21
N SER A 112 23.22 -7.14 5.47
CA SER A 112 22.28 -8.28 5.45
C SER A 112 22.01 -8.87 6.85
N GLU A 113 23.01 -8.79 7.72
CA GLU A 113 22.98 -9.19 9.13
C GLU A 113 21.91 -8.42 9.90
N PHE A 114 21.69 -7.14 9.60
CA PHE A 114 20.68 -6.34 10.27
C PHE A 114 19.28 -6.91 10.00
N PHE A 115 18.99 -7.25 8.75
CA PHE A 115 17.70 -7.85 8.41
C PHE A 115 17.54 -9.25 9.01
N ARG A 116 18.57 -10.07 8.89
CA ARG A 116 18.54 -11.47 9.36
C ARG A 116 18.47 -11.59 10.88
N ASN A 117 19.21 -10.75 11.60
CA ASN A 117 19.40 -10.92 13.05
C ASN A 117 18.60 -9.92 13.89
N VAL A 118 18.13 -8.80 13.32
CA VAL A 118 17.43 -7.74 14.06
C VAL A 118 16.04 -7.49 13.49
N TYR A 119 15.95 -6.91 12.29
CA TYR A 119 14.68 -6.38 11.79
C TYR A 119 13.60 -7.45 11.53
N THR A 120 13.96 -8.55 10.85
CA THR A 120 12.99 -9.63 10.58
C THR A 120 12.61 -10.39 11.87
N PRO A 121 13.55 -10.76 12.76
CA PRO A 121 13.21 -11.36 14.05
C PRO A 121 12.30 -10.50 14.93
N MET A 122 12.45 -9.18 14.96
CA MET A 122 11.56 -8.29 15.72
C MET A 122 10.07 -8.45 15.35
N LYS A 123 9.77 -8.75 14.09
CA LYS A 123 8.37 -8.95 13.64
C LYS A 123 7.84 -10.35 13.96
N ASN A 124 8.70 -11.32 14.23
CA ASN A 124 8.33 -12.73 14.40
C ASN A 124 8.44 -13.24 15.84
N ASP A 125 9.35 -12.67 16.63
CA ASP A 125 9.69 -13.12 17.97
C ASP A 125 9.46 -11.98 18.99
N GLU A 126 8.59 -12.26 19.97
CA GLU A 126 8.24 -11.29 21.00
C GLU A 126 9.40 -10.97 21.95
N ALA A 127 10.26 -11.94 22.27
CA ALA A 127 11.45 -11.70 23.09
C ALA A 127 12.44 -10.77 22.37
N VAL A 128 12.62 -10.96 21.07
CA VAL A 128 13.47 -10.05 20.27
C VAL A 128 12.83 -8.67 20.16
N TRP A 129 11.53 -8.58 19.91
CA TRP A 129 10.80 -7.31 19.93
C TRP A 129 11.00 -6.57 21.26
N LEU A 130 10.79 -7.24 22.39
CA LEU A 130 10.93 -6.64 23.72
C LEU A 130 12.37 -6.18 23.97
N ALA A 131 13.37 -6.98 23.62
CA ALA A 131 14.78 -6.64 23.79
C ALA A 131 15.17 -5.39 22.97
N ILE A 132 14.76 -5.32 21.70
CA ILE A 132 15.07 -4.19 20.84
C ILE A 132 14.24 -2.95 21.23
N ASN A 133 12.96 -3.11 21.57
CA ASN A 133 12.14 -2.02 22.07
C ASN A 133 12.66 -1.45 23.40
N ASN A 134 13.25 -2.28 24.27
CA ASN A 134 13.92 -1.81 25.48
C ASN A 134 15.22 -1.05 25.18
N LYS A 135 15.88 -1.33 24.05
CA LYS A 135 17.08 -0.62 23.61
C LYS A 135 16.77 0.72 22.95
N TYR A 136 15.78 0.75 22.06
CA TYR A 136 15.46 1.94 21.26
C TYR A 136 14.32 2.78 21.84
N HIS A 137 13.57 2.24 22.80
CA HIS A 137 12.44 2.91 23.44
C HIS A 137 11.43 3.48 22.44
N PHE A 138 10.96 2.66 21.49
CA PHE A 138 10.02 3.12 20.48
C PHE A 138 8.79 3.77 21.13
N ASN A 139 8.45 4.95 20.63
CA ASN A 139 7.28 5.71 21.05
C ASN A 139 6.10 5.50 20.10
N SER A 140 6.40 5.26 18.83
CA SER A 140 5.39 5.05 17.79
C SER A 140 5.73 3.88 16.88
N ILE A 141 4.70 3.24 16.37
CA ILE A 141 4.79 2.25 15.28
C ILE A 141 4.05 2.84 14.09
N PHE A 142 4.74 3.03 12.97
CA PHE A 142 4.16 3.61 11.75
C PHE A 142 4.41 2.66 10.59
N PHE A 143 3.37 1.92 10.19
CA PHE A 143 3.49 0.82 9.24
C PHE A 143 2.62 1.04 8.00
N TYR A 144 3.13 0.58 6.85
CA TYR A 144 2.33 0.31 5.65
C TYR A 144 1.67 -1.07 5.77
N LEU A 145 0.36 -1.13 5.58
CA LEU A 145 -0.49 -2.32 5.82
C LEU A 145 -0.36 -3.39 4.75
N HIS A 146 -0.04 -3.01 3.51
CA HIS A 146 0.09 -3.95 2.39
C HIS A 146 1.55 -4.38 2.14
N ALA A 147 2.34 -4.45 3.22
CA ALA A 147 3.72 -4.88 3.14
C ALA A 147 3.84 -6.26 2.48
N ASN A 148 4.85 -6.43 1.63
CA ASN A 148 5.07 -7.71 0.93
C ASN A 148 5.83 -8.71 1.83
N ASP A 149 5.31 -8.96 3.03
CA ASP A 149 5.86 -9.94 3.96
C ASP A 149 4.79 -10.58 4.85
N SER A 150 5.02 -11.84 5.25
CA SER A 150 4.08 -12.60 6.07
C SER A 150 4.09 -12.23 7.56
N ALA A 151 5.09 -11.48 8.03
CA ALA A 151 5.29 -11.17 9.45
C ALA A 151 4.59 -9.89 9.90
N THR A 152 4.35 -8.93 8.99
CA THR A 152 3.76 -7.62 9.29
C THR A 152 2.36 -7.74 9.89
N LYS A 153 1.47 -8.54 9.29
CA LYS A 153 0.10 -8.71 9.81
C LYS A 153 0.09 -9.34 11.21
N PRO A 154 0.74 -10.51 11.46
CA PRO A 154 0.85 -11.06 12.81
C PRO A 154 1.46 -10.10 13.83
N PHE A 155 2.50 -9.35 13.44
CA PHE A 155 3.11 -8.35 14.31
C PHE A 155 2.10 -7.28 14.72
N LEU A 156 1.42 -6.65 13.75
CA LEU A 156 0.40 -5.63 14.03
C LEU A 156 -0.73 -6.18 14.89
N THR A 157 -1.21 -7.40 14.62
CA THR A 157 -2.22 -8.05 15.48
C THR A 157 -1.74 -8.15 16.93
N ARG A 158 -0.49 -8.60 17.17
CA ARG A 158 0.07 -8.66 18.53
C ARG A 158 0.19 -7.27 19.16
N ARG A 159 0.59 -6.26 18.39
CA ARG A 159 0.70 -4.87 18.88
C ARG A 159 -0.67 -4.25 19.20
N ILE A 160 -1.69 -4.50 18.39
CA ILE A 160 -3.07 -4.04 18.65
C ILE A 160 -3.64 -4.72 19.91
N MET A 161 -3.30 -5.98 20.14
CA MET A 161 -3.76 -6.71 21.33
C MET A 161 -3.01 -6.31 22.61
N ASP A 162 -1.79 -5.79 22.50
CA ASP A 162 -0.96 -5.35 23.62
C ASP A 162 -1.51 -4.04 24.24
N PRO A 163 -1.89 -4.01 25.54
CA PRO A 163 -2.44 -2.82 26.19
C PRO A 163 -1.48 -1.62 26.26
N ARG A 164 -0.18 -1.86 26.04
CA ARG A 164 0.86 -0.83 26.00
C ARG A 164 0.85 -0.02 24.70
N TRP A 165 0.11 -0.45 23.68
CA TRP A 165 0.04 0.23 22.39
C TRP A 165 -1.42 0.57 22.07
N VAL A 166 -1.64 1.73 21.44
CA VAL A 166 -2.95 2.19 21.04
C VAL A 166 -2.90 2.68 19.60
N VAL A 167 -3.79 2.17 18.75
CA VAL A 167 -3.97 2.71 17.40
C VAL A 167 -4.59 4.10 17.52
N VAL A 168 -3.95 5.10 16.92
CA VAL A 168 -4.45 6.49 16.88
C VAL A 168 -4.75 6.96 15.47
N TYR A 169 -4.30 6.21 14.47
CA TYR A 169 -4.58 6.46 13.06
C TYR A 169 -4.66 5.16 12.29
N LEU A 170 -5.66 5.06 11.43
CA LEU A 170 -5.84 3.95 10.51
C LEU A 170 -6.52 4.47 9.24
N ASP A 171 -5.89 4.25 8.09
CA ASP A 171 -6.50 4.40 6.77
C ASP A 171 -6.37 3.07 5.99
N ASN A 172 -6.68 3.08 4.69
CA ASN A 172 -6.61 1.86 3.86
C ASN A 172 -5.18 1.30 3.72
N GLU A 173 -4.15 2.12 3.88
CA GLU A 173 -2.75 1.80 3.57
C GLU A 173 -1.82 1.85 4.79
N ARG A 174 -2.16 2.61 5.83
CA ARG A 174 -1.24 3.03 6.90
C ARG A 174 -1.90 2.92 8.26
N ILE A 175 -1.09 2.57 9.24
CA ILE A 175 -1.48 2.49 10.65
C ILE A 175 -0.42 3.17 11.52
N ILE A 176 -0.89 3.94 12.50
CA ILE A 176 -0.04 4.55 13.53
C ILE A 176 -0.50 4.08 14.91
N LEU A 177 0.41 3.46 15.64
CA LEU A 177 0.22 3.13 17.05
C LEU A 177 1.12 4.02 17.90
N LEU A 178 0.61 4.46 19.04
CA LEU A 178 1.38 5.14 20.07
C LEU A 178 1.52 4.25 21.29
N LYS A 179 2.68 4.37 21.93
CA LYS A 179 2.91 3.77 23.24
C LYS A 179 2.04 4.48 24.27
N ARG A 180 1.40 3.71 25.15
CA ARG A 180 0.65 4.25 26.27
C ARG A 180 1.62 4.77 27.33
N ASP A 181 1.85 6.07 27.30
CA ASP A 181 2.59 6.82 28.30
C ASP A 181 1.99 8.21 28.50
N GLN A 182 2.51 8.95 29.48
CA GLN A 182 2.00 10.27 29.84
C GLN A 182 2.11 11.28 28.68
N SER A 183 3.14 11.19 27.85
CA SER A 183 3.33 12.10 26.70
C SER A 183 2.30 11.89 25.61
N ASN A 184 1.83 10.66 25.40
CA ASN A 184 0.86 10.34 24.36
C ASN A 184 -0.59 10.36 24.85
N GLN A 185 -0.83 10.45 26.18
CA GLN A 185 -2.15 10.28 26.77
C GLN A 185 -3.21 11.21 26.15
N ALA A 186 -2.91 12.49 25.96
CA ALA A 186 -3.85 13.44 25.36
C ALA A 186 -4.25 13.09 23.92
N ILE A 187 -3.30 12.55 23.13
CA ILE A 187 -3.58 12.09 21.76
C ILE A 187 -4.36 10.78 21.79
N ILE A 188 -3.98 9.86 22.67
CA ILE A 188 -4.67 8.58 22.86
C ILE A 188 -6.13 8.79 23.26
N ASP A 189 -6.41 9.73 24.16
CA ASP A 189 -7.77 10.03 24.60
C ASP A 189 -8.62 10.65 23.46
N LYS A 190 -7.98 11.42 22.58
CA LYS A 190 -8.66 12.11 21.48
C LYS A 190 -8.89 11.23 20.25
N TYR A 191 -7.92 10.37 19.92
CA TYR A 191 -7.88 9.63 18.64
C TYR A 191 -7.79 8.11 18.80
N GLY A 192 -7.72 7.60 20.03
CA GLY A 192 -7.61 6.17 20.29
C GLY A 192 -8.75 5.39 19.66
N ILE A 193 -8.40 4.45 18.79
CA ILE A 193 -9.33 3.54 18.13
C ILE A 193 -9.42 2.26 18.95
N THR A 194 -10.64 1.83 19.28
CA THR A 194 -10.85 0.61 20.06
C THR A 194 -10.63 -0.63 19.19
N LYS A 195 -10.21 -1.74 19.80
CA LYS A 195 -9.84 -2.98 19.10
C LYS A 195 -11.00 -3.53 18.28
N GLU A 196 -12.23 -3.38 18.79
CA GLU A 196 -13.45 -3.83 18.13
C GLU A 196 -13.67 -3.11 16.80
N LYS A 197 -13.31 -1.82 16.71
CA LYS A 197 -13.46 -1.05 15.48
C LYS A 197 -12.39 -1.35 14.43
N ILE A 198 -11.29 -1.99 14.81
CA ILE A 198 -10.16 -2.30 13.92
C ILE A 198 -10.30 -3.70 13.31
N LEU A 199 -10.95 -4.61 14.03
CA LEU A 199 -11.14 -6.02 13.63
C LEU A 199 -12.47 -6.27 12.89
N LEU A 200 -13.29 -5.23 12.70
CA LEU A 200 -14.50 -5.23 11.87
C LEU A 200 -14.16 -4.74 10.46
#